data_AF-A0A800JDL9-F1
#
_entry.id   AF-A0A800JDL9-F1
#
_cell.length_a   1.000
_cell.length_b   1.000
_cell.length_c   1.000
_cell.angle_alpha   90.00
_cell.angle_beta   90.00
_cell.angle_gamma   90.00
#
_symmetry.space_group_name_H-M   'P 1'
#
loop_
_entity.id
_entity.type
_entity.pdbx_description
1 polymer ?
#
loop_
_entity_poly.entity_id
_entity_poly.type
_entity_poly.pdbx_seq_one_letter_code
_entity_poly.pdbx_strand_id
1 'polypeptide(L)'
;MTGWHALPILVILFAAACNRGEEAAPQPKSTGPVEERDGLWYATGTSNLYSGMLAHQYPNGTNSAESVYTNGLKLSQRAWHTNGVLKSEYLFHEGQLTVRRSWDLQGARQSWRKREGLANQQVQRGFDFVERGEFVAGYVWIHLAAANGQSVAKQALQQFPPAMTDDQKSKAQAIAGQLLGRSAD
;
A
#
# COMPACT_ATOMS: atom_id res chain seq x y z
N MET A 1 7.58 38.52 -70.01
CA MET A 1 7.19 37.51 -68.99
C MET A 1 6.62 38.27 -67.80
N THR A 2 5.29 38.28 -67.72
CA THR A 2 4.47 38.92 -66.69
C THR A 2 4.26 37.96 -65.51
N GLY A 3 4.22 38.47 -64.29
CA GLY A 3 3.77 37.72 -63.11
C GLY A 3 3.31 38.67 -62.01
N TRP A 4 2.03 38.55 -61.64
CA TRP A 4 1.20 39.43 -60.82
C TRP A 4 1.56 39.49 -59.31
N HIS A 5 1.11 40.57 -58.67
CA HIS A 5 0.98 40.72 -57.21
C HIS A 5 -0.12 39.82 -56.61
N ALA A 6 0.10 39.32 -55.39
CA ALA A 6 -0.94 39.13 -54.38
C ALA A 6 -0.32 39.03 -52.97
N LEU A 7 -0.70 39.94 -52.08
CA LEU A 7 -0.54 39.78 -50.62
C LEU A 7 -1.60 38.81 -50.08
N PRO A 8 -1.32 38.08 -48.99
CA PRO A 8 -2.36 37.79 -48.02
C PRO A 8 -2.02 38.38 -46.65
N ILE A 9 -3.02 39.07 -46.14
CA ILE A 9 -3.21 39.54 -44.77
C ILE A 9 -3.29 38.32 -43.85
N LEU A 10 -2.41 38.23 -42.83
CA LEU A 10 -2.57 37.27 -41.74
C LEU A 10 -3.21 37.98 -40.55
N VAL A 11 -4.54 37.87 -40.45
CA VAL A 11 -5.27 38.03 -39.20
C VAL A 11 -5.44 36.64 -38.61
N ILE A 12 -4.87 36.40 -37.42
CA ILE A 12 -5.38 35.37 -36.51
C ILE A 12 -5.61 36.01 -35.15
N LEU A 13 -6.90 36.14 -34.84
CA LEU A 13 -7.49 36.51 -33.56
C LEU A 13 -7.38 35.35 -32.56
N PHE A 14 -7.13 35.73 -31.30
CA PHE A 14 -7.56 35.12 -30.02
C PHE A 14 -7.58 33.60 -29.83
N ALA A 15 -6.86 33.16 -28.80
CA ALA A 15 -7.52 32.44 -27.71
C ALA A 15 -6.78 32.71 -26.38
N ALA A 16 -7.41 33.49 -25.51
CA ALA A 16 -7.11 33.47 -24.10
C ALA A 16 -7.34 32.03 -23.60
N ALA A 17 -6.26 31.35 -23.19
CA ALA A 17 -6.37 30.09 -22.49
C ALA A 17 -7.00 30.38 -21.12
N CYS A 18 -8.33 30.23 -21.06
CA CYS A 18 -9.03 30.12 -19.79
C CYS A 18 -8.47 28.91 -19.04
N ASN A 19 -7.65 29.16 -18.02
CA ASN A 19 -7.41 28.22 -16.94
C ASN A 19 -8.74 28.03 -16.20
N ARG A 20 -9.61 27.19 -16.75
CA ARG A 20 -10.79 26.69 -16.06
C ARG A 20 -10.29 25.61 -15.11
N GLY A 21 -10.07 25.98 -13.85
CA GLY A 21 -9.79 25.02 -12.79
C GLY A 21 -10.87 23.95 -12.80
N GLU A 22 -10.46 22.69 -12.96
CA GLU A 22 -11.32 21.55 -12.68
C GLU A 22 -11.63 21.58 -11.18
N GLU A 23 -12.77 22.16 -10.84
CA GLU A 23 -13.39 22.04 -9.54
C GLU A 23 -13.75 20.56 -9.36
N ALA A 24 -12.99 19.86 -8.52
CA ALA A 24 -13.18 18.44 -8.28
C ALA A 24 -14.63 18.19 -7.88
N ALA A 25 -15.32 17.34 -8.65
CA ALA A 25 -16.70 16.96 -8.35
C ALA A 25 -16.79 16.45 -6.89
N PRO A 26 -17.85 16.83 -6.14
CA PRO A 26 -17.99 16.40 -4.76
C PRO A 26 -18.01 14.87 -4.70
N GLN A 27 -17.03 14.30 -4.02
CA GLN A 27 -16.96 12.86 -3.78
C GLN A 27 -18.20 12.45 -2.98
N PRO A 28 -18.83 11.30 -3.31
CA PRO A 28 -19.97 10.80 -2.54
C PRO A 28 -19.56 10.65 -1.06
N LYS A 29 -20.38 11.20 -0.15
CA LYS A 29 -20.14 11.08 1.30
C LYS A 29 -20.12 9.60 1.67
N SER A 30 -19.10 9.18 2.43
CA SER A 30 -19.05 7.82 2.97
C SER A 30 -20.25 7.60 3.88
N THR A 31 -20.88 6.43 3.77
CA THR A 31 -21.99 6.02 4.66
C THR A 31 -21.49 5.21 5.86
N GLY A 32 -20.20 4.87 5.88
CA GLY A 32 -19.57 4.14 6.98
C GLY A 32 -19.15 5.05 8.14
N PRO A 33 -18.67 4.47 9.25
CA PRO A 33 -18.16 5.23 10.40
C PRO A 33 -16.79 5.89 10.14
N VAL A 34 -16.12 5.54 9.04
CA VAL A 34 -14.81 6.09 8.67
C VAL A 34 -14.73 6.45 7.19
N GLU A 35 -13.79 7.35 6.88
CA GLU A 35 -13.49 7.85 5.54
C GLU A 35 -11.99 7.82 5.31
N GLU A 36 -11.56 7.29 4.17
CA GLU A 36 -10.16 7.37 3.74
C GLU A 36 -9.93 8.69 3.00
N ARG A 37 -8.88 9.42 3.40
CA ARG A 37 -8.41 10.65 2.76
C ARG A 37 -6.89 10.61 2.73
N ASP A 38 -6.31 10.60 1.53
CA ASP A 38 -4.86 10.59 1.31
C ASP A 38 -4.12 9.49 2.10
N GLY A 39 -4.68 8.28 2.14
CA GLY A 39 -4.11 7.12 2.85
C GLY A 39 -4.31 7.12 4.37
N LEU A 40 -4.94 8.14 4.93
CA LEU A 40 -5.31 8.24 6.33
C LEU A 40 -6.82 8.05 6.52
N TRP A 41 -7.18 7.38 7.61
CA TRP A 41 -8.57 7.09 7.98
C TRP A 41 -9.04 8.03 9.06
N TYR A 42 -10.23 8.59 8.88
CA TYR A 42 -10.82 9.56 9.78
C TYR A 42 -12.22 9.14 10.18
N ALA A 43 -12.68 9.57 11.36
CA ALA A 43 -14.08 9.41 11.73
C ALA A 43 -14.96 10.25 10.80
N THR A 44 -16.01 9.64 10.25
CA THR A 44 -16.88 10.26 9.23
C THR A 44 -17.42 11.61 9.65
N GLY A 45 -17.29 12.59 8.75
CA GLY A 45 -17.76 13.96 8.99
C GLY A 45 -16.89 14.77 9.94
N THR A 46 -15.70 14.28 10.32
CA THR A 46 -14.77 14.98 11.20
C THR A 46 -13.39 15.15 10.56
N SER A 47 -12.51 15.94 11.18
CA SER A 47 -11.07 15.98 10.89
C SER A 47 -10.24 15.05 11.78
N ASN A 48 -10.88 14.23 12.62
CA ASN A 48 -10.19 13.41 13.61
C ASN A 48 -9.73 12.09 13.01
N LEU A 49 -8.44 11.78 13.18
CA LEU A 49 -7.87 10.50 12.78
C LEU A 49 -8.54 9.37 13.56
N TYR A 50 -8.89 8.29 12.86
CA TYR A 50 -9.59 7.17 13.46
C TYR A 50 -8.62 6.21 14.16
N SER A 51 -8.96 5.85 15.39
CA SER A 51 -8.31 4.77 16.16
C SER A 51 -9.40 3.86 16.68
N GLY A 52 -9.32 2.57 16.37
CA GLY A 52 -10.33 1.61 16.77
C GLY A 52 -10.45 0.43 15.81
N MET A 53 -11.42 -0.42 16.12
CA MET A 53 -11.74 -1.62 15.34
C MET A 53 -13.09 -1.43 14.63
N LEU A 54 -13.16 -1.87 13.39
CA LEU A 54 -14.40 -1.98 12.63
C LEU A 54 -14.65 -3.43 12.30
N ALA A 55 -15.86 -3.92 12.56
CA ALA A 55 -16.26 -5.29 12.26
C ALA A 55 -17.53 -5.27 11.43
N HIS A 56 -17.61 -6.19 10.47
CA HIS A 56 -18.79 -6.46 9.67
C HIS A 56 -19.21 -7.90 9.89
N GLN A 57 -20.51 -8.15 9.96
CA GLN A 57 -21.06 -9.50 10.09
C GLN A 57 -21.80 -9.90 8.82
N TYR A 58 -21.78 -11.19 8.54
CA TYR A 58 -22.73 -11.80 7.61
C TYR A 58 -24.15 -11.74 8.18
N PRO A 59 -25.20 -11.92 7.35
CA PRO A 59 -26.58 -11.98 7.82
C PRO A 59 -26.83 -13.06 8.90
N ASN A 60 -26.01 -14.10 8.95
CA ASN A 60 -26.08 -15.16 9.96
C ASN A 60 -25.41 -14.79 11.30
N GLY A 61 -24.89 -13.56 11.46
CA GLY A 61 -24.23 -13.07 12.67
C GLY A 61 -22.74 -13.39 12.78
N THR A 62 -22.20 -14.25 11.92
CA THR A 62 -20.76 -14.56 11.91
C THR A 62 -19.96 -13.37 11.38
N ASN A 63 -18.81 -13.07 11.98
CA ASN A 63 -17.90 -12.05 11.47
C ASN A 63 -17.52 -12.34 10.01
N SER A 64 -17.64 -11.33 9.16
CA SER A 64 -17.27 -11.37 7.75
C SER A 64 -15.95 -10.65 7.49
N ALA A 65 -15.72 -9.54 8.20
CA ALA A 65 -14.49 -8.77 8.10
C ALA A 65 -14.24 -7.95 9.37
N GLU A 66 -12.97 -7.67 9.62
CA GLU A 66 -12.49 -6.84 10.71
C GLU A 66 -11.34 -5.98 10.19
N SER A 67 -11.23 -4.75 10.66
CA SER A 67 -10.08 -3.89 10.39
C SER A 67 -9.73 -3.09 11.65
N VAL A 68 -8.45 -2.99 11.94
CA VAL A 68 -7.92 -2.26 13.10
C VAL A 68 -7.12 -1.06 12.61
N TYR A 69 -7.30 0.07 13.28
CA TYR A 69 -6.68 1.35 12.94
C TYR A 69 -6.10 2.00 14.17
N THR A 70 -5.00 2.73 13.98
CA THR A 70 -4.39 3.59 14.99
C THR A 70 -3.91 4.87 14.32
N ASN A 71 -4.35 6.02 14.82
CA ASN A 71 -4.00 7.35 14.32
C ASN A 71 -4.24 7.47 12.80
N GLY A 72 -5.35 6.93 12.33
CA GLY A 72 -5.76 6.92 10.94
C GLY A 72 -4.97 5.96 10.05
N LEU A 73 -3.98 5.24 10.57
CA LEU A 73 -3.30 4.19 9.83
C LEU A 73 -3.97 2.85 10.08
N LYS A 74 -4.30 2.14 9.01
CA LYS A 74 -4.73 0.74 9.08
C LYS A 74 -3.55 -0.10 9.57
N LEU A 75 -3.80 -0.98 10.53
CA LEU A 75 -2.82 -1.93 11.07
C LEU A 75 -3.05 -3.33 10.55
N SER A 76 -4.31 -3.76 10.52
CA SER A 76 -4.69 -5.08 10.04
C SER A 76 -6.06 -5.06 9.38
N GLN A 77 -6.26 -6.03 8.49
CA GLN A 77 -7.57 -6.39 7.98
C GLN A 77 -7.67 -7.90 7.90
N ARG A 78 -8.75 -8.45 8.45
CA ARG A 78 -9.09 -9.86 8.35
C ARG A 78 -10.45 -10.01 7.72
N ALA A 79 -10.62 -11.07 6.95
CA ALA A 79 -11.93 -11.48 6.45
C ALA A 79 -12.08 -12.97 6.69
N TRP A 80 -13.30 -13.41 6.94
CA TRP A 80 -13.64 -14.80 7.16
C TRP A 80 -14.58 -15.27 6.06
N HIS A 81 -14.62 -16.58 5.83
CA HIS A 81 -15.67 -17.23 5.08
C HIS A 81 -16.94 -17.33 5.94
N THR A 82 -18.08 -17.61 5.34
CA THR A 82 -19.37 -17.74 6.06
C THR A 82 -19.39 -18.86 7.10
N ASN A 83 -18.50 -19.84 6.97
CA ASN A 83 -18.28 -20.93 7.95
C ASN A 83 -17.34 -20.53 9.11
N GLY A 84 -16.90 -19.27 9.19
CA GLY A 84 -16.01 -18.77 10.24
C GLY A 84 -14.52 -19.08 10.04
N VAL A 85 -14.14 -19.75 8.95
CA VAL A 85 -12.72 -19.97 8.61
C VAL A 85 -12.10 -18.67 8.11
N LEU A 86 -10.88 -18.33 8.56
CA LEU A 86 -10.17 -17.16 8.07
C LEU A 86 -10.00 -17.24 6.55
N LYS A 87 -10.43 -16.22 5.82
CA LYS A 87 -10.36 -16.14 4.35
C LYS A 87 -9.15 -15.36 3.88
N SER A 88 -8.88 -14.23 4.52
CA SER A 88 -7.71 -13.42 4.21
C SER A 88 -7.23 -12.61 5.40
N GLU A 89 -5.94 -12.32 5.38
CA GLU A 89 -5.27 -11.45 6.35
C GLU A 89 -4.33 -10.51 5.60
N TYR A 90 -4.41 -9.24 5.98
CA TYR A 90 -3.56 -8.17 5.52
C TYR A 90 -2.97 -7.48 6.76
N LEU A 91 -1.65 -7.30 6.78
CA LEU A 91 -0.98 -6.49 7.80
C LEU A 91 -0.34 -5.29 7.14
N PHE A 92 -0.32 -4.18 7.85
CA PHE A 92 0.13 -2.90 7.35
C PHE A 92 1.15 -2.27 8.31
N HIS A 93 2.07 -1.51 7.75
CA HIS A 93 3.05 -0.72 8.48
C HIS A 93 3.19 0.64 7.78
N GLU A 94 2.94 1.72 8.51
CA GLU A 94 3.00 3.08 7.95
C GLU A 94 2.14 3.25 6.69
N GLY A 95 0.95 2.65 6.70
CA GLY A 95 0.01 2.67 5.57
C GLY A 95 0.37 1.74 4.42
N GLN A 96 1.54 1.07 4.46
CA GLN A 96 2.01 0.17 3.42
C GLN A 96 1.69 -1.28 3.77
N LEU A 97 1.27 -2.07 2.77
CA LEU A 97 0.99 -3.49 2.96
C LEU A 97 2.31 -4.27 3.20
N THR A 98 2.41 -5.00 4.31
CA THR A 98 3.58 -5.84 4.62
C THR A 98 3.31 -7.31 4.32
N VAL A 99 2.09 -7.75 4.61
CA VAL A 99 1.69 -9.16 4.55
C VAL A 99 0.36 -9.29 3.84
N ARG A 100 0.27 -10.27 2.94
CA ARG A 100 -1.00 -10.73 2.36
C ARG A 100 -1.08 -12.25 2.40
N ARG A 101 -2.15 -12.75 3.01
CA ARG A 101 -2.41 -14.19 3.15
C ARG A 101 -3.86 -14.48 2.80
N SER A 102 -4.10 -15.65 2.22
CA SER A 102 -5.44 -16.17 2.04
C SER A 102 -5.49 -17.65 2.34
N TRP A 103 -6.67 -18.11 2.73
CA TRP A 103 -6.95 -19.50 2.98
C TRP A 103 -8.27 -19.88 2.29
N ASP A 104 -8.39 -21.13 1.89
CA ASP A 104 -9.63 -21.67 1.33
C ASP A 104 -10.68 -21.96 2.42
N LEU A 105 -11.81 -22.55 2.03
CA LEU A 105 -12.91 -22.88 2.93
C LEU A 105 -12.53 -23.95 3.97
N GLN A 106 -11.48 -24.72 3.72
CA GLN A 106 -10.94 -25.76 4.60
C GLN A 106 -9.84 -25.23 5.52
N GLY A 107 -9.46 -23.96 5.37
CA GLY A 107 -8.40 -23.33 6.15
C GLY A 107 -7.01 -23.68 5.64
N ALA A 108 -6.87 -24.24 4.44
CA ALA A 108 -5.56 -24.45 3.84
C ALA A 108 -5.01 -23.14 3.26
N ARG A 109 -3.77 -22.81 3.61
CA ARG A 109 -3.13 -21.55 3.17
C ARG A 109 -2.85 -21.60 1.67
N GLN A 110 -3.33 -20.60 0.96
CA GLN A 110 -3.14 -20.48 -0.47
C GLN A 110 -1.83 -19.74 -0.78
N SER A 111 -1.06 -20.31 -1.71
CA SER A 111 0.08 -19.64 -2.35
C SER A 111 -0.41 -18.89 -3.58
N TRP A 112 -0.70 -17.61 -3.42
CA TRP A 112 -1.03 -16.76 -4.57
C TRP A 112 0.19 -16.58 -5.48
N ARG A 113 0.01 -16.83 -6.78
CA ARG A 113 0.94 -16.35 -7.83
C ARG A 113 0.98 -14.81 -7.93
N LYS A 114 0.04 -14.09 -7.30
CA LYS A 114 -0.02 -12.61 -7.24
C LYS A 114 0.64 -11.97 -6.00
N ARG A 115 1.50 -12.70 -5.26
CA ARG A 115 2.41 -12.03 -4.30
C ARG A 115 3.45 -11.15 -5.00
N GLU A 116 3.68 -11.40 -6.29
CA GLU A 116 4.64 -10.66 -7.10
C GLU A 116 4.41 -9.15 -7.08
N GLY A 117 3.18 -8.66 -7.21
CA GLY A 117 2.89 -7.22 -7.17
C GLY A 117 3.29 -6.57 -5.84
N LEU A 118 2.88 -7.17 -4.72
CA LEU A 118 3.25 -6.69 -3.38
C LEU A 118 4.76 -6.77 -3.19
N ALA A 119 5.35 -7.91 -3.51
CA ALA A 119 6.77 -8.13 -3.25
C ALA A 119 7.65 -7.24 -4.15
N ASN A 120 7.21 -6.91 -5.37
CA ASN A 120 7.90 -5.94 -6.24
C ASN A 120 7.80 -4.51 -5.70
N GLN A 121 6.65 -4.10 -5.16
CA GLN A 121 6.52 -2.80 -4.48
C GLN A 121 7.46 -2.70 -3.27
N GLN A 122 7.56 -3.80 -2.50
CA GLN A 122 8.46 -3.89 -1.35
C GLN A 122 9.94 -3.86 -1.78
N VAL A 123 10.29 -4.47 -2.91
CA VAL A 123 11.64 -4.35 -3.50
C VAL A 123 11.96 -2.90 -3.87
N GLN A 124 11.08 -2.24 -4.63
CA GLN A 124 11.29 -0.85 -5.06
C GLN A 124 11.48 0.05 -3.85
N ARG A 125 10.56 -0.01 -2.89
CA ARG A 125 10.63 0.79 -1.66
C ARG A 125 11.91 0.51 -0.87
N GLY A 126 12.33 -0.76 -0.81
CA GLY A 126 13.57 -1.15 -0.16
C GLY A 126 14.78 -0.48 -0.78
N PHE A 127 14.89 -0.48 -2.11
CA PHE A 127 15.98 0.19 -2.81
C PHE A 127 15.89 1.73 -2.70
N ASP A 128 14.69 2.33 -2.73
CA ASP A 128 14.52 3.78 -2.52
C ASP A 128 15.06 4.23 -1.15
N PHE A 129 14.92 3.41 -0.10
CA PHE A 129 15.53 3.68 1.20
C PHE A 129 17.05 3.53 1.17
N VAL A 130 17.57 2.49 0.49
CA VAL A 130 19.02 2.27 0.36
C VAL A 130 19.69 3.43 -0.37
N GLU A 131 19.08 3.94 -1.45
CA GLU A 131 19.58 5.09 -2.22
C GLU A 131 19.66 6.36 -1.36
N ARG A 132 18.79 6.49 -0.35
CA ARG A 132 18.80 7.58 0.64
C ARG A 132 19.74 7.34 1.83
N GLY A 133 20.44 6.21 1.87
CA GLY A 133 21.32 5.82 2.99
C GLY A 133 20.58 5.27 4.21
N GLU A 134 19.27 5.02 4.10
CA GLU A 134 18.42 4.49 5.18
C GLU A 134 18.47 2.95 5.20
N PHE A 135 19.66 2.39 5.41
CA PHE A 135 19.91 0.97 5.16
C PHE A 135 19.07 0.01 6.01
N VAL A 136 18.78 0.36 7.27
CA VAL A 136 17.90 -0.47 8.14
C VAL A 136 16.50 -0.56 7.55
N ALA A 137 15.90 0.57 7.15
CA ALA A 137 14.58 0.59 6.54
C ALA A 137 14.57 -0.14 5.20
N GLY A 138 15.58 0.10 4.36
CA GLY A 138 15.74 -0.60 3.09
C GLY A 138 15.80 -2.12 3.27
N TYR A 139 16.63 -2.58 4.22
CA TYR A 139 16.78 -4.00 4.54
C TYR A 139 15.48 -4.63 5.05
N VAL A 140 14.70 -3.91 5.88
CA VAL A 140 13.36 -4.37 6.32
C VAL A 140 12.46 -4.66 5.11
N TRP A 141 12.35 -3.73 4.17
CA TRP A 141 11.49 -3.88 3.00
C TRP A 141 11.96 -4.99 2.05
N ILE A 142 13.27 -5.13 1.84
CA ILE A 142 13.84 -6.26 1.08
C ILE A 142 13.56 -7.60 1.78
N HIS A 143 13.63 -7.67 3.11
CA HIS A 143 13.24 -8.87 3.86
C HIS A 143 11.77 -9.24 3.68
N LEU A 144 10.88 -8.25 3.76
CA LEU A 144 9.45 -8.45 3.52
C LEU A 144 9.20 -9.01 2.11
N ALA A 145 9.85 -8.43 1.10
CA ALA A 145 9.75 -8.91 -0.28
C ALA A 145 10.23 -10.36 -0.45
N ALA A 146 11.38 -10.70 0.16
CA ALA A 146 11.95 -12.04 0.12
C ALA A 146 11.01 -13.06 0.79
N ALA A 147 10.44 -12.72 1.94
CA ALA A 147 9.44 -13.53 2.65
C ALA A 147 8.14 -13.69 1.84
N ASN A 148 7.79 -12.70 1.02
CA ASN A 148 6.68 -12.77 0.07
C ASN A 148 7.02 -13.51 -1.24
N GLY A 149 8.26 -14.03 -1.38
CA GLY A 149 8.66 -14.97 -2.42
C GLY A 149 9.50 -14.38 -3.56
N GLN A 150 9.85 -13.11 -3.49
CA GLN A 150 10.54 -12.38 -4.57
C GLN A 150 12.02 -12.84 -4.69
N SER A 151 12.43 -13.23 -5.89
CA SER A 151 13.76 -13.81 -6.16
C SER A 151 14.89 -12.78 -6.07
N VAL A 152 14.73 -11.60 -6.66
CA VAL A 152 15.67 -10.47 -6.56
C VAL A 152 15.89 -10.08 -5.11
N ALA A 153 14.87 -10.05 -4.27
CA ALA A 153 14.97 -9.75 -2.85
C ALA A 153 15.76 -10.82 -2.11
N LYS A 154 15.48 -12.11 -2.38
CA LYS A 154 16.25 -13.22 -1.79
C LYS A 154 17.73 -13.14 -2.16
N GLN A 155 18.02 -12.87 -3.44
CA GLN A 155 19.39 -12.68 -3.91
C GLN A 155 20.01 -11.43 -3.29
N ALA A 156 19.26 -10.33 -3.24
CA ALA A 156 19.68 -9.08 -2.65
C ALA A 156 20.09 -9.32 -1.20
N LEU A 157 19.32 -10.03 -0.37
CA LEU A 157 19.69 -10.35 1.02
C LEU A 157 21.00 -11.13 1.17
N GLN A 158 21.32 -12.02 0.23
CA GLN A 158 22.60 -12.73 0.21
C GLN A 158 23.75 -11.81 -0.20
N GLN A 159 23.46 -10.89 -1.12
CA GLN A 159 24.40 -9.94 -1.71
C GLN A 159 24.25 -8.54 -1.12
N PHE A 160 23.66 -8.39 0.07
CA PHE A 160 23.39 -7.09 0.69
C PHE A 160 24.53 -6.71 1.64
N PRO A 161 25.59 -6.03 1.17
CA PRO A 161 26.42 -5.25 2.05
C PRO A 161 26.50 -3.79 1.55
N PRO A 162 25.48 -2.95 1.81
CA PRO A 162 25.72 -1.53 1.85
C PRO A 162 26.05 -1.18 3.30
N ALA A 163 27.34 -1.26 3.69
CA ALA A 163 27.87 -0.69 4.93
C ALA A 163 27.05 -0.88 6.25
N MET A 164 26.28 -1.97 6.38
CA MET A 164 25.49 -2.25 7.59
C MET A 164 26.30 -3.09 8.59
N THR A 165 26.32 -2.66 9.84
CA THR A 165 26.85 -3.47 10.96
C THR A 165 25.96 -4.68 11.23
N ASP A 166 26.49 -5.69 11.91
CA ASP A 166 25.71 -6.87 12.30
C ASP A 166 24.54 -6.51 13.23
N ASP A 167 24.72 -5.50 14.08
CA ASP A 167 23.65 -4.93 14.91
C ASP A 167 22.52 -4.34 14.06
N GLN A 168 22.85 -3.54 13.05
CA GLN A 168 21.85 -2.97 12.14
C GLN A 168 21.09 -4.05 11.37
N LYS A 169 21.77 -5.12 10.94
CA LYS A 169 21.13 -6.27 10.28
C LYS A 169 20.21 -7.02 11.24
N SER A 170 20.68 -7.32 12.45
CA SER A 170 19.88 -8.00 13.47
C SER A 170 18.63 -7.21 13.82
N LYS A 171 18.77 -5.89 14.03
CA LYS A 171 17.67 -4.96 14.25
C LYS A 171 16.67 -4.98 13.08
N ALA A 172 17.16 -4.89 11.84
CA ALA A 172 16.29 -4.91 10.67
C ALA A 172 15.55 -6.25 10.51
N GLN A 173 16.20 -7.38 10.80
CA GLN A 173 15.58 -8.70 10.79
C GLN A 173 14.50 -8.82 11.88
N ALA A 174 14.76 -8.30 13.09
CA ALA A 174 13.79 -8.28 14.18
C ALA A 174 12.54 -7.47 13.80
N ILE A 175 12.72 -6.27 13.23
CA ILE A 175 11.62 -5.43 12.72
C ILE A 175 10.85 -6.19 11.64
N ALA A 176 11.54 -6.75 10.63
CA ALA A 176 10.87 -7.50 9.57
C ALA A 176 10.10 -8.72 10.11
N GLY A 177 10.64 -9.43 11.11
CA GLY A 177 9.95 -10.52 11.79
C GLY A 177 8.64 -10.08 12.43
N GLN A 178 8.67 -8.98 13.18
CA GLN A 178 7.47 -8.38 13.78
C GLN A 178 6.44 -7.98 12.73
N LEU A 179 6.87 -7.31 11.65
CA LEU A 179 5.99 -6.88 10.56
C LEU A 179 5.41 -8.04 9.74
N LEU A 180 6.10 -9.18 9.72
CA LEU A 180 5.59 -10.42 9.16
C LEU A 180 4.59 -11.12 10.09
N GLY A 181 4.35 -10.61 11.30
CA GLY A 181 3.53 -11.25 12.31
C GLY A 181 4.14 -12.57 12.80
N ARG A 182 5.48 -12.68 12.82
CA ARG A 182 6.21 -13.75 13.50
C ARG A 182 6.52 -13.25 14.91
N SER A 183 6.07 -13.95 15.94
CA SER A 183 6.60 -13.73 17.29
C SER A 183 8.10 -13.99 17.27
N ALA A 184 8.86 -13.24 18.07
CA ALA A 184 10.16 -13.73 18.52
C ALA A 184 9.83 -14.92 19.42
N ASP A 185 10.08 -16.13 18.91
CA ASP A 185 9.94 -17.37 19.69
C ASP A 185 10.91 -17.39 20.87
#